data_AF-A0A920INS6-F1
#
_entry.id   AF-A0A920INS6-F1
#
_cell.length_a   1.000
_cell.length_b   1.000
_cell.length_c   1.000
_cell.angle_alpha   90.00
_cell.angle_beta   90.00
_cell.angle_gamma   90.00
#
_symmetry.space_group_name_H-M   'P 1'
#
loop_
_entity.id
_entity.type
_entity.pdbx_description
1 polymer ?
#
loop_
_entity_poly.entity_id
_entity_poly.type
_entity_poly.pdbx_seq_one_letter_code
_entity_poly.pdbx_strand_id
1 'polypeptide(L)'
;MTKKIFSIFLIVSSSFILASEYSFDFKIDKKFEFPDSQARAEANKIIVENAYLAFHQQSTLNKSCWENYLKNKKIKFEIKESKVETINFFERLYRVKFDPNKISFEYDHSNYIDSGC
;
A
#
# COMPACT_ATOMS: atom_id res chain seq x y z
N MET A 1 -61.96 -8.18 5.02
CA MET A 1 -61.19 -7.24 4.16
C MET A 1 -59.70 -7.44 4.41
N THR A 2 -59.02 -8.11 3.49
CA THR A 2 -57.57 -8.32 3.48
C THR A 2 -56.86 -7.03 3.05
N LYS A 3 -56.04 -6.44 3.92
CA LYS A 3 -55.08 -5.41 3.52
C LYS A 3 -53.69 -6.05 3.47
N LYS A 4 -53.27 -6.44 2.26
CA LYS A 4 -51.85 -6.63 1.93
C LYS A 4 -51.31 -5.28 1.49
N ILE A 5 -50.34 -4.72 2.19
CA ILE A 5 -49.40 -3.75 1.60
C ILE A 5 -48.00 -4.09 2.12
N PHE A 6 -47.09 -4.09 1.16
CA PHE A 6 -45.82 -4.78 1.11
C PHE A 6 -44.78 -4.27 2.11
N SER A 7 -44.01 -5.25 2.60
CA SER A 7 -42.67 -5.09 3.14
C SER A 7 -41.78 -4.35 2.15
N ILE A 8 -41.21 -3.21 2.56
CA ILE A 8 -40.02 -2.64 1.95
C ILE A 8 -38.96 -2.60 3.05
N PHE A 9 -38.31 -3.75 3.23
CA PHE A 9 -37.05 -3.86 3.96
C PHE A 9 -35.98 -3.22 3.05
N LEU A 10 -35.74 -1.92 3.20
CA LEU A 10 -34.57 -1.25 2.62
C LEU A 10 -33.34 -1.70 3.40
N ILE A 11 -32.83 -2.88 3.06
CA ILE A 11 -31.46 -3.29 3.41
C ILE A 11 -30.55 -2.44 2.54
N VAL A 12 -30.23 -1.24 3.00
CA VAL A 12 -29.07 -0.52 2.49
C VAL A 12 -27.86 -1.27 3.06
N SER A 13 -27.44 -2.32 2.36
CA SER A 13 -26.13 -2.92 2.55
C SER A 13 -25.12 -1.92 2.01
N SER A 14 -24.81 -0.89 2.80
CA SER A 14 -23.61 -0.09 2.61
C SER A 14 -22.44 -1.04 2.87
N SER A 15 -21.95 -1.66 1.80
CA SER A 15 -20.65 -2.30 1.77
C SER A 15 -19.63 -1.21 2.08
N PHE A 16 -19.34 -0.99 3.36
CA PHE A 16 -18.15 -0.28 3.78
C PHE A 16 -16.98 -1.14 3.29
N ILE A 17 -16.49 -0.84 2.08
CA ILE A 17 -15.17 -1.28 1.67
C ILE A 17 -14.24 -0.47 2.57
N LEU A 18 -13.97 -1.02 3.75
CA LEU A 18 -12.91 -0.55 4.63
C LEU A 18 -11.63 -0.67 3.82
N ALA A 19 -11.19 0.45 3.25
CA ALA A 19 -9.83 0.59 2.74
C ALA A 19 -8.91 0.26 3.92
N SER A 20 -8.27 -0.90 3.87
CA SER A 20 -7.32 -1.31 4.89
C SER A 20 -6.06 -0.45 4.71
N GLU A 21 -5.96 0.61 5.50
CA GLU A 21 -4.72 1.36 5.65
C GLU A 21 -3.72 0.46 6.38
N TYR A 22 -2.57 0.21 5.75
CA TYR A 22 -1.48 -0.56 6.35
C TYR A 22 -0.54 0.38 7.09
N SER A 23 0.00 -0.10 8.21
CA SER A 23 0.88 0.67 9.09
C SER A 23 2.13 -0.13 9.43
N PHE A 24 3.30 0.46 9.23
CA PHE A 24 4.58 -0.17 9.53
C PHE A 24 5.47 0.77 10.36
N ASP A 25 6.03 0.24 11.44
CA ASP A 25 6.98 0.96 12.29
C ASP A 25 8.41 0.65 11.84
N PHE A 26 9.25 1.67 11.76
CA PHE A 26 10.64 1.52 11.36
C PHE A 26 11.54 2.52 12.08
N LYS A 27 12.83 2.18 12.18
CA LYS A 27 13.87 3.03 12.75
C LYS A 27 14.86 3.44 11.66
N ILE A 28 15.36 4.67 11.74
CA ILE A 28 16.50 5.12 10.94
C ILE A 28 17.73 5.27 11.83
N ASP A 29 18.92 5.26 11.24
CA ASP A 29 20.16 5.49 11.98
C ASP A 29 20.17 6.91 12.57
N LYS A 30 20.51 6.98 13.86
CA LYS A 30 20.58 8.22 14.63
C LYS A 30 21.67 9.18 14.15
N LYS A 31 22.67 8.67 13.43
CA LYS A 31 23.82 9.45 12.94
C LYS A 31 23.55 10.16 11.62
N PHE A 32 22.39 9.96 10.97
CA PHE A 32 22.07 10.66 9.73
C PHE A 32 21.91 12.16 9.96
N GLU A 33 22.57 12.94 9.11
CA GLU A 33 22.53 14.40 9.10
C GLU A 33 21.14 14.95 8.70
N PHE A 34 20.40 14.19 7.88
CA PHE A 34 19.05 14.53 7.40
C PHE A 34 18.03 13.44 7.75
N PRO A 35 17.62 13.34 9.04
CA PRO A 35 16.77 12.25 9.52
C PRO A 35 15.41 12.22 8.82
N ASP A 36 14.81 13.38 8.53
CA ASP A 36 13.48 13.43 7.91
C ASP A 36 13.51 12.96 6.44
N SER A 37 14.56 13.32 5.70
CA SER A 37 14.77 12.83 4.33
C SER A 37 15.01 11.32 4.31
N GLN A 38 15.81 10.82 5.27
CA GLN A 38 16.05 9.39 5.41
C GLN A 38 14.77 8.63 5.80
N ALA A 39 13.98 9.18 6.72
CA ALA A 39 12.71 8.58 7.12
C ALA A 39 11.72 8.50 5.96
N ARG A 40 11.65 9.55 5.12
CA ARG A 40 10.83 9.55 3.90
C ARG A 40 11.32 8.53 2.87
N ALA A 41 12.63 8.41 2.68
CA ALA A 41 13.19 7.43 1.76
C ALA A 41 12.89 5.99 2.21
N GLU A 42 13.06 5.69 3.49
CA GLU A 42 12.77 4.35 4.03
C GLU A 42 11.25 4.06 4.02
N ALA A 43 10.42 5.06 4.33
CA ALA A 43 8.97 4.93 4.20
C ALA A 43 8.55 4.60 2.75
N ASN A 44 9.11 5.31 1.75
CA ASN A 44 8.83 5.03 0.35
C ASN A 44 9.26 3.61 -0.05
N LYS A 45 10.41 3.15 0.45
CA LYS A 45 10.88 1.79 0.23
C LYS A 45 9.91 0.76 0.82
N ILE A 46 9.47 0.95 2.07
CA ILE A 46 8.47 0.08 2.71
C ILE A 46 7.18 0.04 1.89
N ILE A 47 6.70 1.18 1.40
CA ILE A 47 5.50 1.26 0.55
C ILE A 47 5.70 0.43 -0.73
N VAL A 48 6.83 0.58 -1.42
CA VAL A 48 7.14 -0.16 -2.66
C VAL A 48 7.24 -1.67 -2.41
N GLU A 49 7.92 -2.09 -1.35
CA GLU A 49 8.06 -3.50 -0.99
C GLU A 49 6.73 -4.16 -0.63
N ASN A 50 5.76 -3.36 -0.18
CA ASN A 50 4.43 -3.82 0.22
C ASN A 50 3.32 -3.40 -0.75
N ALA A 51 3.65 -2.82 -1.91
CA ALA A 51 2.66 -2.40 -2.90
C ALA A 51 1.89 -3.58 -3.51
N TYR A 52 2.44 -4.81 -3.45
CA TYR A 52 1.74 -6.03 -3.83
C TYR A 52 0.42 -6.25 -3.07
N LEU A 53 0.28 -5.66 -1.88
CA LEU A 53 -0.93 -5.71 -1.08
C LEU A 53 -2.15 -5.12 -1.81
N ALA A 54 -1.94 -4.22 -2.79
CA ALA A 54 -2.99 -3.67 -3.65
C ALA A 54 -3.67 -4.74 -4.53
N PHE A 55 -2.92 -5.78 -4.89
CA PHE A 55 -3.42 -6.88 -5.72
C PHE A 55 -3.94 -8.05 -4.88
N HIS A 56 -3.90 -7.94 -3.55
CA HIS A 56 -4.02 -9.08 -2.64
C HIS A 56 -5.46 -9.44 -2.26
N GLN A 57 -6.47 -8.66 -2.67
CA GLN A 57 -7.86 -9.10 -2.55
C GLN A 57 -8.23 -10.22 -3.55
N GLN A 58 -7.47 -10.43 -4.64
CA GLN A 58 -7.80 -11.44 -5.67
C GLN A 58 -6.61 -12.17 -6.33
N SER A 59 -5.35 -11.76 -6.13
CA SER A 59 -4.22 -12.45 -6.76
C SER A 59 -3.47 -13.37 -5.81
N THR A 60 -3.10 -14.56 -6.29
CA THR A 60 -2.21 -15.53 -5.66
C THR A 60 -0.74 -15.12 -5.73
N LEU A 61 -0.44 -13.86 -6.09
CA LEU A 61 0.91 -13.36 -6.24
C LEU A 61 1.59 -13.27 -4.87
N ASN A 62 2.44 -14.25 -4.61
CA ASN A 62 3.31 -14.30 -3.46
C ASN A 62 4.27 -13.09 -3.49
N LYS A 63 4.62 -12.55 -2.32
CA LYS A 63 5.63 -11.50 -2.14
C LYS A 63 6.91 -11.75 -2.96
N SER A 64 7.33 -13.01 -3.09
CA SER A 64 8.48 -13.39 -3.92
C SER A 64 8.32 -13.04 -5.41
N CYS A 65 7.12 -13.24 -5.99
CA CYS A 65 6.85 -12.86 -7.38
C CYS A 65 6.88 -11.34 -7.54
N TRP A 66 6.37 -10.58 -6.56
CA TRP A 66 6.47 -9.13 -6.55
C TRP A 66 7.92 -8.63 -6.49
N GLU A 67 8.73 -9.19 -5.59
CA GLU A 67 10.14 -8.84 -5.49
C GLU A 67 10.91 -9.15 -6.78
N ASN A 68 10.60 -10.28 -7.44
CA ASN A 68 11.19 -10.61 -8.74
C ASN A 68 10.70 -9.68 -9.86
N TYR A 69 9.42 -9.33 -9.86
CA TYR A 69 8.84 -8.37 -10.79
C TYR A 69 9.52 -7.00 -10.69
N LEU A 70 9.75 -6.52 -9.46
CA LEU A 70 10.49 -5.28 -9.19
C LEU A 70 11.93 -5.30 -9.69
N LYS A 71 12.65 -6.42 -9.52
CA LYS A 71 14.06 -6.55 -9.97
C LYS A 71 14.20 -6.47 -11.48
N ASN A 72 13.24 -7.01 -12.20
CA ASN A 72 13.33 -7.17 -13.66
C ASN A 72 12.65 -6.04 -14.44
N LYS A 73 11.89 -5.15 -13.79
CA LYS A 73 11.17 -4.07 -14.46
C LYS A 73 11.51 -2.70 -13.88
N LYS A 74 11.65 -1.72 -14.77
CA LYS A 74 11.59 -0.31 -14.39
C LYS A 74 10.14 0.06 -14.19
N ILE A 75 9.73 0.15 -12.93
CA ILE A 75 8.37 0.56 -12.57
C ILE A 75 8.47 1.93 -11.95
N LYS A 76 7.69 2.87 -12.49
CA LYS A 76 7.55 4.18 -11.87
C LYS A 76 6.41 4.12 -10.87
N PHE A 77 6.76 4.35 -9.61
CA PHE A 77 5.82 4.42 -8.51
C PHE A 77 5.40 5.85 -8.26
N GLU A 78 4.10 6.11 -8.26
CA GLU A 78 3.55 7.37 -7.78
C GLU A 78 2.78 7.11 -6.49
N ILE A 79 3.31 7.63 -5.37
CA ILE A 79 2.73 7.50 -4.03
C ILE A 79 1.91 8.76 -3.75
N LYS A 80 0.59 8.69 -3.92
CA LYS A 80 -0.29 9.87 -3.85
C LYS A 80 -0.67 10.28 -2.43
N GLU A 81 -0.75 9.33 -1.50
CA GLU A 81 -1.25 9.57 -0.14
C GLU A 81 -0.56 8.70 0.92
N SER A 82 0.74 8.90 1.13
CA SER A 82 1.47 8.29 2.26
C SER A 82 1.71 9.29 3.39
N LYS A 83 1.55 8.85 4.64
CA LYS A 83 1.89 9.66 5.82
C LYS A 83 3.04 9.01 6.59
N VAL A 84 4.10 9.79 6.82
CA VAL A 84 5.19 9.41 7.71
C VAL A 84 5.01 10.17 9.01
N GLU A 85 4.76 9.43 10.09
CA GLU A 85 4.56 9.95 11.44
C GLU A 85 5.83 9.72 12.27
N THR A 86 6.25 10.73 13.04
CA THR A 86 7.31 10.54 14.05
C THR A 86 6.67 10.01 15.31
N ILE A 87 7.02 8.79 15.72
CA ILE A 87 6.51 8.17 16.95
C ILE A 87 7.41 8.54 18.13
N ASN A 88 8.73 8.45 17.95
CA ASN A 88 9.71 8.88 18.94
C ASN A 88 10.94 9.47 18.25
N PHE A 89 11.12 10.77 18.42
CA PHE A 89 12.23 11.52 17.82
C PHE A 89 13.61 11.07 18.32
N PHE A 90 13.76 10.81 19.63
CA PHE A 90 15.04 10.42 20.25
C PHE A 90 15.47 9.00 19.87
N GLU A 91 14.49 8.13 19.66
CA GLU A 91 14.72 6.77 19.18
C GLU A 91 14.80 6.67 17.66
N ARG A 92 14.53 7.77 16.95
CA ARG A 92 14.37 7.78 15.49
C ARG A 92 13.36 6.72 15.04
N LEU A 93 12.25 6.61 15.77
CA LEU A 93 11.16 5.70 15.48
C LEU A 93 10.07 6.44 14.71
N TYR A 94 9.74 5.90 13.55
CA TYR A 94 8.77 6.44 12.62
C TYR A 94 7.74 5.38 12.26
N ARG A 95 6.59 5.83 11.76
CA ARG A 95 5.52 4.99 11.25
C ARG A 95 5.12 5.48 9.88
N VAL A 96 5.07 4.57 8.91
CA VAL A 96 4.48 4.84 7.60
C VAL A 96 3.10 4.23 7.54
N LYS A 97 2.12 5.03 7.13
CA LYS A 97 0.76 4.58 6.83
C LYS A 97 0.46 4.82 5.36
N PHE A 98 -0.12 3.82 4.71
CA PHE A 98 -0.52 3.92 3.31
C PHE A 98 -1.68 2.98 2.98
N ASP A 99 -2.47 3.37 1.98
CA ASP A 99 -3.46 2.52 1.33
C ASP A 99 -2.85 1.98 0.02
N PRO A 100 -2.64 0.66 -0.10
CA PRO A 100 -2.08 0.06 -1.30
C PRO A 100 -2.89 0.37 -2.56
N ASN A 101 -4.22 0.53 -2.45
CA ASN A 101 -5.09 0.82 -3.59
C ASN A 101 -4.87 2.23 -4.17
N LYS A 102 -4.15 3.10 -3.44
CA LYS A 102 -3.80 4.46 -3.88
C LYS A 102 -2.39 4.54 -4.49
N ILE A 103 -1.72 3.40 -4.65
CA ILE A 103 -0.43 3.31 -5.33
C ILE A 103 -0.71 3.10 -6.83
N SER A 104 -0.28 4.04 -7.66
CA SER A 104 -0.36 3.87 -9.12
C SER A 104 0.98 3.40 -9.69
N PHE A 105 0.90 2.45 -10.61
CA PHE A 105 2.02 1.87 -11.33
C PHE A 105 1.95 2.34 -12.79
N GLU A 106 3.01 2.99 -13.26
CA GLU A 106 3.17 3.27 -14.69
C GLU A 106 4.14 2.23 -15.27
N TYR A 107 3.63 1.40 -16.19
CA TYR A 107 4.41 0.35 -16.82
C TYR A 107 5.35 0.94 -17.87
N ASP A 108 6.65 0.67 -17.74
CA ASP A 108 7.57 0.80 -18.85
C ASP A 108 7.52 -0.51 -19.68
N HIS A 109 6.84 -0.47 -20.82
CA HIS A 109 6.66 -1.62 -21.70
C HIS A 109 7.93 -2.04 -22.45
N SER A 110 9.07 -1.36 -22.25
CA SER A 110 10.28 -1.59 -23.03
C SER A 110 10.99 -2.93 -22.75
N ASN A 111 10.68 -3.62 -21.64
CA ASN A 111 11.36 -4.86 -21.21
C ASN A 111 10.39 -5.87 -20.60
N TYR A 112 9.38 -6.28 -21.35
CA TYR A 112 8.49 -7.37 -20.94
C TYR A 112 9.18 -8.72 -21.15
N ILE A 113 9.89 -9.22 -20.13
CA ILE A 113 10.25 -10.63 -20.02
C ILE A 113 9.24 -11.24 -19.05
N ASP A 114 8.46 -12.20 -19.55
CA ASP A 114 7.50 -12.98 -18.79
C ASP A 114 8.26 -13.84 -17.78
N SER A 115 8.32 -13.38 -16.53
CA SER A 115 9.20 -13.93 -15.51
C SER A 115 8.51 -14.99 -14.67
N GLY A 116 7.94 -16.04 -15.30
CA GLY A 116 7.53 -17.29 -14.64
C GLY A 116 6.63 -17.17 -13.39
N CYS A 117 6.01 -16.01 -13.24
CA CYS A 117 4.98 -15.55 -12.32
C CYS A 117 4.07 -14.71 -13.23
#